data_AF-A0A3S1BIK3-F1
#
_entry.id   AF-A0A3S1BIK3-F1
#
_cell.length_a   1.000
_cell.length_b   1.000
_cell.length_c   1.000
_cell.angle_alpha   90.00
_cell.angle_beta   90.00
_cell.angle_gamma   90.00
#
_symmetry.space_group_name_H-M   'P 1'
#
loop_
_entity.id
_entity.type
_entity.pdbx_description
1 polymer ?
#
loop_
_entity_poly.entity_id
_entity_poly.type
_entity_poly.pdbx_seq_one_letter_code
_entity_poly.pdbx_strand_id
1 'polypeptide(L)'
;MISYVENSLNQKVNDYLSLKLLDHINYALKRAERGQFVRSPLTWEVKKFYPKHFEFGIYALRAIEEEYDVNFPEDEAVSIALHFVNLKETKNNLKAAVEVMETLRRRTACGTFLVGSCFFNQRPHRGRGSCFDLGVCSRSRR
;
A
#
# COMPACT_ATOMS: atom_id res chain seq x y z
N MET A 1 23.53 -3.00 -0.24
CA MET A 1 22.08 -3.23 -0.04
C MET A 1 21.48 -4.20 -1.06
N ILE A 2 21.48 -3.89 -2.37
CA ILE A 2 20.82 -4.72 -3.40
C ILE A 2 21.32 -6.17 -3.40
N SER A 3 22.62 -6.38 -3.34
CA SER A 3 23.25 -7.71 -3.28
C SER A 3 22.73 -8.58 -2.13
N TYR A 4 22.45 -8.00 -0.96
CA TYR A 4 21.90 -8.72 0.18
C TYR A 4 20.48 -9.22 -0.11
N VAL A 5 19.65 -8.39 -0.72
CA VAL A 5 18.27 -8.75 -1.10
C VAL A 5 18.28 -9.81 -2.19
N GLU A 6 19.14 -9.67 -3.21
CA GLU A 6 19.27 -10.63 -4.30
C GLU A 6 19.69 -12.02 -3.79
N ASN A 7 20.69 -12.07 -2.91
CA ASN A 7 21.15 -13.31 -2.29
C ASN A 7 20.05 -13.93 -1.41
N SER A 8 19.32 -13.11 -0.66
CA SER A 8 18.28 -13.58 0.26
C SER A 8 17.01 -14.09 -0.45
N LEU A 9 16.75 -13.61 -1.67
CA LEU A 9 15.64 -14.04 -2.52
C LEU A 9 16.07 -15.05 -3.59
N ASN A 10 17.37 -15.26 -3.77
CA ASN A 10 17.97 -16.02 -4.86
C ASN A 10 17.44 -15.56 -6.25
N GLN A 11 17.29 -14.24 -6.40
CA GLN A 11 16.70 -13.59 -7.57
C GLN A 11 17.43 -12.28 -7.87
N LYS A 12 17.65 -11.99 -9.15
CA LYS A 12 18.20 -10.70 -9.55
C LYS A 12 17.16 -9.60 -9.50
N VAL A 13 17.57 -8.44 -9.01
CA VAL A 13 16.79 -7.22 -9.06
C VAL A 13 16.89 -6.64 -10.47
N ASN A 14 15.75 -6.28 -11.06
CA ASN A 14 15.73 -5.62 -12.37
C ASN A 14 16.23 -4.17 -12.22
N ASP A 15 17.04 -3.69 -13.17
CA ASP A 15 17.54 -2.31 -13.24
C ASP A 15 16.43 -1.26 -13.09
N TYR A 16 15.24 -1.51 -13.64
CA TYR A 16 14.10 -0.62 -13.47
C TYR A 16 13.67 -0.47 -12.01
N LEU A 17 13.71 -1.56 -11.24
CA LEU A 17 13.40 -1.50 -9.81
C LEU A 17 14.48 -0.75 -9.05
N SER A 18 15.75 -1.01 -9.37
CA SER A 18 16.89 -0.28 -8.78
C SER A 18 16.76 1.23 -9.00
N LEU A 19 16.35 1.64 -10.20
CA LEU A 19 16.11 3.06 -10.51
C LEU A 19 14.98 3.65 -9.66
N LYS A 20 13.84 2.93 -9.54
CA LYS A 20 12.70 3.39 -8.72
C LYS A 20 13.06 3.49 -7.24
N LEU A 21 13.82 2.53 -6.73
CA LEU A 21 14.30 2.54 -5.36
C LEU A 21 15.25 3.73 -5.12
N LEU A 22 16.17 4.00 -6.06
CA LEU A 22 17.06 5.16 -5.96
C LEU A 22 16.30 6.48 -5.94
N ASP A 23 15.30 6.64 -6.81
CA ASP A 23 14.43 7.82 -6.80
C ASP A 23 13.71 7.99 -5.46
N HIS A 24 13.18 6.90 -4.89
CA HIS A 24 12.52 6.90 -3.60
C HIS A 24 13.47 7.33 -2.48
N ILE A 25 14.69 6.77 -2.44
CA ILE A 25 15.70 7.11 -1.43
C ILE A 25 16.11 8.58 -1.55
N ASN A 26 16.39 9.06 -2.76
CA ASN A 26 16.74 10.46 -3.00
C ASN A 26 15.64 11.41 -2.52
N TYR A 27 14.37 11.06 -2.76
CA TYR A 27 13.24 11.85 -2.28
C TYR A 27 13.07 11.73 -0.75
N ALA A 28 13.31 10.56 -0.16
CA ALA A 28 13.27 10.36 1.28
C ALA A 28 14.33 11.21 2.00
N LEU A 29 15.57 11.23 1.50
CA LEU A 29 16.66 12.05 2.03
C LEU A 29 16.33 13.55 1.99
N LYS A 30 15.89 14.07 0.84
CA LYS A 30 15.48 15.48 0.69
C LYS A 30 14.35 15.90 1.63
N ARG A 31 13.48 14.96 1.99
CA ARG A 31 12.41 15.23 2.97
C ARG A 31 12.90 15.13 4.40
N ALA A 32 13.81 14.20 4.68
CA ALA A 32 14.42 14.07 6.00
C ALA A 32 15.17 15.34 6.41
N GLU A 33 15.84 16.01 5.47
CA GLU A 33 16.44 17.35 5.68
C GLU A 33 15.42 18.39 6.16
N ARG A 34 14.14 18.22 5.82
CA ARG A 34 13.03 19.10 6.21
C ARG A 34 12.26 18.57 7.42
N GLY A 35 12.69 17.47 8.02
CA GLY A 35 11.98 16.77 9.10
C GLY A 35 10.63 16.19 8.66
N GLN A 36 10.44 15.95 7.36
CA GLN A 36 9.19 15.43 6.81
C GLN A 36 9.33 13.94 6.56
N PHE A 37 8.53 13.14 7.26
CA PHE A 37 8.52 11.69 7.08
C PHE A 37 7.14 11.20 6.66
N VAL A 38 7.09 10.20 5.80
CA VAL A 38 5.82 9.63 5.35
C VAL A 38 5.59 8.27 5.97
N ARG A 39 4.42 8.17 6.58
CA ARG A 39 3.89 6.90 7.05
C ARG A 39 3.13 6.21 5.93
N SER A 40 3.53 4.98 5.62
CA SER A 40 2.78 4.16 4.68
C SER A 40 1.42 3.78 5.29
N PRO A 41 0.29 3.94 4.57
CA PRO A 41 -0.99 3.43 5.03
C PRO A 41 -1.03 1.89 5.07
N LEU A 42 -0.02 1.22 4.51
CA LEU A 42 0.09 -0.23 4.40
C LEU A 42 1.05 -0.84 5.44
N THR A 43 1.48 -0.07 6.46
CA THR A 43 2.43 -0.56 7.46
C THR A 43 2.00 -1.87 8.09
N TRP A 44 0.72 -1.99 8.47
CA TRP A 44 0.22 -3.21 9.11
C TRP A 44 0.20 -4.40 8.15
N GLU A 45 -0.28 -4.19 6.93
CA GLU A 45 -0.39 -5.20 5.88
C GLU A 45 0.98 -5.71 5.48
N VAL A 46 1.95 -4.83 5.27
CA VAL A 46 3.30 -5.22 4.87
C VAL A 46 3.99 -6.00 5.99
N LYS A 47 3.89 -5.55 7.24
CA LYS A 47 4.42 -6.28 8.40
C LYS A 47 3.79 -7.66 8.54
N LYS A 48 2.50 -7.79 8.25
CA LYS A 48 1.76 -9.05 8.42
C LYS A 48 1.91 -10.03 7.27
N PHE A 49 1.80 -9.56 6.03
CA PHE A 49 1.78 -10.42 4.83
C PHE A 49 3.14 -10.56 4.17
N TYR A 50 4.05 -9.60 4.39
CA TYR A 50 5.38 -9.57 3.77
C TYR A 50 6.51 -9.34 4.80
N PRO A 51 6.56 -10.10 5.91
CA PRO A 51 7.54 -9.86 6.99
C PRO A 51 8.99 -9.91 6.50
N LYS A 52 9.34 -10.85 5.61
CA LYS A 52 10.68 -10.95 5.01
C LYS A 52 11.06 -9.72 4.17
N HIS A 53 10.09 -9.13 3.45
CA HIS A 53 10.35 -7.92 2.67
C HIS A 53 10.46 -6.70 3.58
N PHE A 54 9.68 -6.69 4.67
CA PHE A 54 9.81 -5.68 5.71
C PHE A 54 11.20 -5.70 6.35
N GLU A 55 11.75 -6.88 6.65
CA GLU A 55 13.13 -7.04 7.13
C GLU A 55 14.16 -6.46 6.13
N PHE A 56 13.98 -6.69 4.83
CA PHE A 56 14.82 -6.06 3.82
C PHE A 56 14.69 -4.54 3.80
N GLY A 57 13.47 -4.03 3.99
CA GLY A 57 13.22 -2.60 4.13
C GLY A 57 13.94 -2.01 5.34
N ILE A 58 13.94 -2.71 6.48
CA ILE A 58 14.65 -2.27 7.69
C ILE A 58 16.16 -2.30 7.49
N TYR A 59 16.68 -3.37 6.89
CA TYR A 59 18.09 -3.49 6.55
C TYR A 59 18.54 -2.35 5.62
N ALA A 60 17.74 -2.08 4.59
CA ALA A 60 17.95 -0.99 3.66
C ALA A 60 17.95 0.37 4.35
N LEU A 61 16.95 0.60 5.21
CA LEU A 61 16.83 1.85 5.96
C LEU A 61 18.07 2.11 6.81
N ARG A 62 18.51 1.11 7.60
CA ARG A 62 19.71 1.23 8.45
C ARG A 62 20.98 1.52 7.65
N ALA A 63 21.14 0.87 6.49
CA ALA A 63 22.28 1.13 5.62
C ALA A 63 22.31 2.58 5.12
N ILE A 64 21.14 3.17 4.83
CA ILE A 64 21.01 4.57 4.43
C ILE A 64 21.27 5.51 5.61
N GLU A 65 20.74 5.19 6.80
CA GLU A 65 20.96 5.98 8.01
C GLU A 65 22.46 6.06 8.36
N GLU A 66 23.18 4.95 8.26
CA GLU A 66 24.61 4.86 8.52
C GLU A 66 25.44 5.64 7.47
N GLU A 67 25.03 5.62 6.20
CA GLU A 67 25.76 6.28 5.11
C GLU A 67 25.54 7.80 5.07
N TYR A 68 24.33 8.27 5.40
CA TYR A 68 23.95 9.68 5.27
C TYR A 68 23.83 10.43 6.60
N ASP A 69 24.04 9.76 7.74
CA ASP A 69 23.87 10.32 9.09
C ASP A 69 22.48 10.95 9.29
N VAL A 70 21.45 10.25 8.80
CA VAL A 70 20.05 10.66 8.89
C VAL A 70 19.31 9.65 9.76
N ASN A 71 18.34 10.11 10.54
CA ASN A 71 17.47 9.22 11.32
C ASN A 71 16.09 9.14 10.68
N PHE A 72 15.68 7.96 10.24
CA PHE A 72 14.38 7.73 9.63
C PHE A 72 13.44 6.99 10.59
N PRO A 73 12.13 7.25 10.53
CA PRO A 73 11.17 6.41 11.21
C PRO A 73 11.07 5.06 10.49
N GLU A 74 10.79 4.02 11.27
CA GLU A 74 10.58 2.65 10.80
C GLU A 74 9.49 2.56 9.70
N ASP A 75 8.55 3.51 9.66
CA ASP A 75 7.51 3.55 8.64
C ASP A 75 8.05 3.75 7.21
N GLU A 76 9.24 4.36 7.03
CA GLU A 76 9.87 4.50 5.70
C GLU A 76 10.40 3.14 5.20
N ALA A 77 10.74 2.21 6.11
CA ALA A 77 11.12 0.84 5.74
C ALA A 77 9.98 0.10 5.04
N VAL A 78 8.71 0.45 5.33
CA VAL A 78 7.55 -0.12 4.63
C VAL A 78 7.53 0.31 3.17
N SER A 79 7.81 1.59 2.90
CA SER A 79 7.87 2.13 1.54
C SER A 79 8.99 1.46 0.75
N ILE A 80 10.17 1.28 1.36
CA ILE A 80 11.29 0.55 0.75
C ILE A 80 10.91 -0.93 0.51
N ALA A 81 10.31 -1.60 1.49
CA ALA A 81 9.90 -3.00 1.39
C ALA A 81 8.95 -3.23 0.21
N LEU A 82 8.01 -2.31 -0.03
CA LEU A 82 7.06 -2.39 -1.14
C LEU A 82 7.73 -2.39 -2.52
N HIS A 83 8.91 -1.77 -2.67
CA HIS A 83 9.69 -1.87 -3.91
C HIS A 83 10.12 -3.32 -4.13
N PHE A 84 10.55 -4.03 -3.08
CA PHE A 84 11.01 -5.42 -3.19
C PHE A 84 9.88 -6.45 -3.38
N VAL A 85 8.64 -6.15 -2.97
CA VAL A 85 7.48 -7.07 -3.14
C VAL A 85 7.24 -7.44 -4.61
N ASN A 86 7.68 -6.59 -5.54
CA ASN A 86 7.52 -6.78 -6.99
C ASN A 86 8.67 -7.52 -7.68
N LEU A 87 9.69 -7.98 -6.95
CA LEU A 87 10.83 -8.72 -7.53
C LEU A 87 10.43 -10.05 -8.22
N LYS A 88 9.18 -10.47 -8.08
CA LYS A 88 8.63 -11.69 -8.67
C LYS A 88 8.05 -11.58 -10.08
N GLU A 89 8.03 -10.42 -10.76
CA GLU A 89 7.28 -10.18 -12.02
C GLU A 89 6.92 -11.44 -12.84
N THR A 90 5.79 -12.03 -12.49
CA THR A 90 4.87 -12.65 -13.43
C THR A 90 3.65 -11.76 -13.32
N LYS A 91 3.23 -11.17 -14.45
CA LYS A 91 2.29 -10.04 -14.64
C LYS A 91 0.91 -10.09 -13.91
N ASN A 92 0.68 -11.04 -13.00
CA ASN A 92 -0.62 -11.34 -12.40
C ASN A 92 -0.76 -10.95 -10.91
N ASN A 93 0.33 -10.71 -10.17
CA ASN A 93 0.25 -10.62 -8.70
C ASN A 93 0.09 -9.20 -8.13
N LEU A 94 0.44 -8.13 -8.87
CA LEU A 94 0.15 -6.75 -8.47
C LEU A 94 -1.36 -6.50 -8.36
N LYS A 95 -2.16 -7.07 -9.27
CA LYS A 95 -3.62 -7.08 -9.14
C LYS A 95 -4.05 -7.80 -7.88
N ALA A 96 -3.53 -9.00 -7.60
CA ALA A 96 -3.92 -9.75 -6.41
C ALA A 96 -3.55 -9.03 -5.10
N ALA A 97 -2.36 -8.44 -4.98
CA ALA A 97 -1.94 -7.73 -3.76
C ALA A 97 -2.69 -6.41 -3.57
N VAL A 98 -2.88 -5.62 -4.65
CA VAL A 98 -3.67 -4.38 -4.61
C VAL A 98 -5.15 -4.69 -4.39
N GLU A 99 -5.70 -5.75 -4.99
CA GLU A 99 -7.09 -6.19 -4.81
C GLU A 99 -7.33 -6.74 -3.40
N VAL A 100 -6.39 -7.49 -2.83
CA VAL A 100 -6.45 -7.92 -1.41
C VAL A 100 -6.36 -6.69 -0.49
N MET A 101 -5.49 -5.73 -0.78
CA MET A 101 -5.42 -4.48 0.01
C MET A 101 -6.68 -3.61 -0.16
N GLU A 102 -7.25 -3.50 -1.37
CA GLU A 102 -8.51 -2.78 -1.64
C GLU A 102 -9.72 -3.45 -0.98
N THR A 103 -9.78 -4.78 -0.98
CA THR A 103 -10.84 -5.54 -0.32
C THR A 103 -10.74 -5.47 1.21
N LEU A 104 -9.53 -5.42 1.77
CA LEU A 104 -9.31 -5.17 3.20
C LEU A 104 -9.69 -3.74 3.59
N ARG A 105 -9.35 -2.74 2.75
CA ARG A 105 -9.72 -1.32 2.98
C ARG A 105 -11.23 -1.06 2.81
N ARG A 106 -11.95 -1.92 2.08
CA ARG A 106 -13.43 -1.88 2.00
C ARG A 106 -14.15 -2.30 3.29
N ARG A 107 -13.49 -3.01 4.21
CA ARG A 107 -14.13 -3.46 5.47
C ARG A 107 -14.00 -2.48 6.64
N THR A 108 -13.09 -1.51 6.58
CA THR A 108 -12.98 -0.44 7.61
C THR A 108 -13.86 0.78 7.30
N ALA A 109 -14.46 0.87 6.11
CA ALA A 109 -15.40 1.93 5.75
C ALA A 109 -16.85 1.70 6.24
N CYS A 110 -17.15 0.57 6.87
CA CYS A 110 -18.50 0.26 7.39
C CYS A 110 -18.56 0.40 8.92
N GLY A 111 -17.89 1.42 9.46
CA GLY A 111 -17.68 1.58 10.90
C GLY A 111 -17.81 3.01 11.43
N THR A 112 -18.46 3.92 10.70
CA THR A 112 -18.90 5.22 11.26
C THR A 112 -19.88 5.89 10.29
N PHE A 113 -21.18 5.69 10.51
CA PHE A 113 -22.23 6.57 9.98
C PHE A 113 -23.41 6.61 10.95
N LEU A 114 -23.13 7.07 12.16
CA LEU A 114 -23.98 8.02 12.87
C LEU A 114 -23.35 9.37 12.48
N VAL A 115 -23.95 10.33 11.79
CA VAL A 115 -25.31 10.87 11.82
C VAL A 115 -25.58 11.52 10.44
N GLY A 116 -26.83 11.49 10.00
CA GLY A 116 -27.41 12.05 8.77
C GLY A 116 -26.57 12.97 7.87
N SER A 117 -26.36 12.53 6.64
CA SER A 117 -26.30 13.35 5.41
C SER A 117 -26.20 12.40 4.21
N CYS A 118 -27.27 12.30 3.41
CA CYS A 118 -27.26 11.58 2.15
C CYS A 118 -26.24 12.21 1.20
N PHE A 119 -25.15 11.49 0.87
CA PHE A 119 -24.29 11.84 -0.26
C PHE A 119 -24.50 10.82 -1.39
N PHE A 120 -25.27 11.27 -2.37
CA PHE A 120 -25.67 10.52 -3.56
C PHE A 120 -24.47 10.46 -4.52
N ASN A 121 -23.76 9.33 -4.59
CA ASN A 121 -22.71 9.15 -5.60
C ASN A 121 -23.32 8.59 -6.88
N GLN A 122 -23.44 9.44 -7.89
CA GLN A 122 -23.99 9.15 -9.21
C GLN A 122 -23.14 8.10 -9.94
N ARG A 123 -23.75 6.98 -10.34
CA ARG A 123 -23.27 6.19 -11.50
C ARG A 123 -24.14 6.52 -12.71
N PRO A 124 -23.59 6.77 -13.91
CA PRO A 124 -24.38 6.99 -15.09
C PRO A 124 -24.78 5.64 -15.67
N HIS A 125 -26.01 5.18 -15.40
CA HIS A 125 -26.65 4.17 -16.22
C HIS A 125 -27.72 4.84 -17.09
N ARG A 126 -27.50 4.77 -18.41
CA ARG A 126 -28.52 5.05 -19.42
C ARG A 126 -29.70 4.10 -19.18
N GLY A 127 -30.88 4.66 -18.91
CA GLY A 127 -32.13 3.91 -18.86
C GLY A 127 -33.22 4.75 -18.21
N ARG A 128 -34.19 5.21 -19.01
CA ARG A 128 -35.36 5.97 -18.55
C ARG A 128 -36.21 5.08 -17.64
N GLY A 129 -36.63 5.60 -16.49
CA GLY A 129 -37.60 4.94 -15.62
C GLY A 129 -37.81 5.72 -14.32
N SER A 130 -38.88 6.49 -14.27
CA SER A 130 -39.36 7.21 -13.09
C SER A 130 -39.73 6.25 -11.95
N CYS A 131 -39.26 6.53 -10.74
CA CYS A 131 -39.78 5.90 -9.53
C CYS A 131 -41.25 6.28 -9.34
N PHE A 132 -42.14 5.29 -9.32
CA PHE A 132 -43.51 5.41 -8.82
C PHE A 132 -43.66 4.45 -7.63
N ASP A 133 -44.05 5.07 -6.52
CA ASP A 133 -44.73 4.61 -5.30
C ASP A 133 -44.70 3.15 -4.79
N LEU A 134 -44.43 3.10 -3.48
CA LEU A 134 -45.02 2.23 -2.44
C LEU A 134 -44.86 0.70 -2.58
N GLY A 135 -43.96 0.14 -1.77
CA GLY A 135 -43.86 -1.32 -1.55
C GLY A 135 -43.06 -1.67 -0.29
N VAL A 136 -43.79 -2.12 0.73
CA VAL A 136 -43.31 -2.55 2.05
C VAL A 136 -42.23 -3.63 1.94
N CYS A 137 -41.08 -3.44 2.60
CA CYS A 137 -40.01 -4.44 2.67
C CYS A 137 -40.29 -5.42 3.83
N SER A 138 -40.91 -6.57 3.55
CA SER A 138 -41.05 -7.66 4.52
C SER A 138 -39.78 -8.51 4.57
N ARG A 139 -39.16 -8.56 5.75
CA ARG A 139 -38.11 -9.54 6.11
C ARG A 139 -38.71 -10.95 6.07
N SER A 140 -38.14 -11.83 5.27
CA SER A 140 -38.30 -13.28 5.45
C SER A 140 -36.97 -13.88 5.88
N ARG A 141 -36.89 -14.25 7.16
CA ARG A 141 -35.98 -15.28 7.66
C ARG A 141 -36.54 -16.64 7.24
N ARG A 142 -35.80 -17.39 6.43
CA ARG A 142 -35.50 -18.83 6.62
C ARG A 142 -34.40 -19.21 5.63
#